data_AF-A0A7V9CXS2-F1
#
_entry.id   AF-A0A7V9CXS2-F1
#
_cell.length_a   1.000
_cell.length_b   1.000
_cell.length_c   1.000
_cell.angle_alpha   90.00
_cell.angle_beta   90.00
_cell.angle_gamma   90.00
#
_symmetry.space_group_name_H-M   'P 1'
#
loop_
_entity.id
_entity.type
_entity.pdbx_description
1 polymer ?
#
loop_
_entity_poly.entity_id
_entity_poly.type
_entity_poly.pdbx_seq_one_letter_code
_entity_poly.pdbx_strand_id
1 'polypeptide(L)'
;MAITPPPARRRKRRMDKVMPLVMMPVNWLEERSGLVGGLKYFLFRKVPSDINWFHTLGSATLTAFIVQAVTGVILAMYYKPHPDTAYESIRYITNEATLGWLVRGMHRWGASVFIILIFLHMARVFLFGAYKYPRELNWIVGVMLLPLAMLEGFTGYLLPWDQTAYWATVVGINLNGTGPVVGPFLAQFLRGGDEIGTDTLTRFYAMHMLLLPGAIMGLIGLHLYLVIRLGVSSPPWSKDAAGSEREERPSGDPGLVRPRARGRVAK
;
A
#
# COMPACT_ATOMS: atom_id res chain seq x y z
N MET A 1 -40.05 -30.52 35.04
CA MET A 1 -38.65 -30.39 35.49
C MET A 1 -38.07 -29.14 34.83
N ALA A 2 -38.15 -27.99 35.50
CA ALA A 2 -37.69 -26.72 34.92
C ALA A 2 -36.20 -26.53 35.21
N ILE A 3 -35.37 -26.55 34.16
CA ILE A 3 -33.94 -26.24 34.26
C ILE A 3 -33.82 -24.73 34.42
N THR A 4 -33.59 -24.26 35.64
CA THR A 4 -33.28 -22.85 35.89
C THR A 4 -31.90 -22.51 35.29
N PRO A 5 -31.78 -21.48 34.43
CA PRO A 5 -30.48 -21.07 33.92
C PRO A 5 -29.62 -20.55 35.09
N PRO A 6 -28.29 -20.82 35.08
CA PRO A 6 -27.42 -20.42 36.18
C PRO A 6 -27.40 -18.89 36.35
N PRO A 7 -27.26 -18.38 37.59
CA PRO A 7 -27.35 -16.95 37.86
C PRO A 7 -26.19 -16.18 37.20
N ALA A 8 -26.54 -15.17 36.40
CA ALA A 8 -25.61 -14.35 35.61
C ALA A 8 -24.42 -13.79 36.43
N ARG A 9 -24.62 -13.53 37.73
CA ARG A 9 -23.56 -13.08 38.66
C ARG A 9 -22.40 -14.06 38.81
N ARG A 10 -22.65 -15.37 38.76
CA ARG A 10 -21.61 -16.41 38.98
C ARG A 10 -20.71 -16.56 37.74
N ARG A 11 -21.27 -16.35 36.54
CA ARG A 11 -20.53 -16.34 35.26
C ARG A 11 -19.59 -15.14 35.17
N LYS A 12 -20.07 -13.94 35.55
CA LYS A 12 -19.27 -12.70 35.57
C LYS A 12 -18.01 -12.83 36.46
N ARG A 13 -18.17 -13.30 37.70
CA ARG A 13 -17.07 -13.51 38.66
C ARG A 13 -15.99 -14.50 38.19
N ARG A 14 -16.37 -15.51 37.40
CA ARG A 14 -15.42 -16.48 36.83
C ARG A 14 -14.66 -15.88 35.65
N MET A 15 -15.35 -15.12 34.80
CA MET A 15 -14.72 -14.37 33.70
C MET A 15 -13.73 -13.33 34.24
N ASP A 16 -14.05 -12.65 35.33
CA ASP A 16 -13.17 -11.64 35.96
C ASP A 16 -11.82 -12.23 36.46
N LYS A 17 -11.77 -13.53 36.78
CA LYS A 17 -10.53 -14.23 37.19
C LYS A 17 -9.76 -14.85 36.02
N VAL A 18 -10.45 -15.22 34.94
CA VAL A 18 -9.85 -15.90 33.78
C VAL A 18 -9.36 -14.90 32.73
N MET A 19 -10.05 -13.77 32.57
CA MET A 19 -9.70 -12.73 31.59
C MET A 19 -8.27 -12.17 31.78
N PRO A 20 -7.77 -11.91 33.00
CA PRO A 20 -6.41 -11.40 33.20
C PRO A 20 -5.33 -12.39 32.76
N LEU A 21 -5.57 -13.70 32.96
CA LEU A 21 -4.65 -14.78 32.57
C LEU A 21 -4.64 -14.97 31.04
N VAL A 22 -5.82 -14.90 30.41
CA VAL A 22 -5.95 -15.00 28.94
C VAL A 22 -5.32 -13.80 28.23
N MET A 23 -5.42 -12.61 28.84
CA MET A 23 -4.85 -11.37 28.28
C MET A 23 -3.37 -11.17 28.64
N MET A 24 -2.77 -12.03 29.47
CA MET A 24 -1.38 -11.88 29.91
C MET A 24 -0.38 -11.77 28.75
N PRO A 25 -0.45 -12.59 27.67
CA PRO A 25 0.45 -12.44 26.52
C PRO A 25 0.24 -11.11 25.76
N VAL A 26 -1.02 -10.67 25.65
CA VAL A 26 -1.38 -9.40 24.97
C VAL A 26 -0.88 -8.21 25.77
N ASN A 27 -1.04 -8.24 27.09
CA ASN A 27 -0.58 -7.19 28.00
C ASN A 27 0.96 -7.13 28.03
N TRP A 28 1.64 -8.28 28.04
CA TRP A 28 3.10 -8.37 27.97
C TRP A 28 3.64 -7.74 26.68
N LEU A 29 2.95 -7.99 25.55
CA LEU A 29 3.29 -7.43 24.24
C LEU A 29 3.02 -5.92 24.20
N GLU A 30 1.87 -5.48 24.71
CA GLU A 30 1.50 -4.06 24.76
C GLU A 30 2.48 -3.26 25.62
N GLU A 31 2.87 -3.77 26.79
CA GLU A 31 3.83 -3.11 27.68
C GLU A 31 5.20 -2.90 27.02
N ARG A 32 5.64 -3.83 26.17
CA ARG A 32 6.96 -3.79 25.52
C ARG A 32 6.98 -3.03 24.21
N SER A 33 5.90 -3.09 23.46
CA SER A 33 5.88 -2.67 22.06
C SER A 33 4.87 -1.57 21.76
N GLY A 34 3.82 -1.41 22.59
CA GLY A 34 2.69 -0.52 22.30
C GLY A 34 1.93 -0.87 21.02
N LEU A 35 2.16 -2.04 20.43
CA LEU A 35 1.62 -2.42 19.12
C LEU A 35 0.11 -2.60 19.16
N VAL A 36 -0.45 -3.09 20.27
CA VAL A 36 -1.89 -3.33 20.40
C VAL A 36 -2.61 -1.98 20.48
N GLY A 37 -2.09 -1.03 21.25
CA GLY A 37 -2.57 0.34 21.33
C GLY A 37 -2.48 1.06 19.98
N GLY A 38 -1.34 0.95 19.30
CA GLY A 38 -1.14 1.53 17.96
C GLY A 38 -2.10 0.95 16.91
N LEU A 39 -2.27 -0.38 16.89
CA LEU A 39 -3.21 -1.05 15.98
C LEU A 39 -4.66 -0.66 16.28
N LYS A 40 -5.05 -0.56 17.56
CA LYS A 40 -6.38 -0.12 17.97
C LYS A 40 -6.63 1.32 17.52
N TYR A 41 -5.65 2.20 17.68
CA TYR A 41 -5.73 3.59 17.21
C TYR A 41 -5.93 3.65 15.69
N PHE A 42 -5.22 2.80 14.94
CA PHE A 42 -5.36 2.69 13.49
C PHE A 42 -6.75 2.20 13.05
N LEU A 43 -7.20 1.06 13.61
CA LEU A 43 -8.42 0.38 13.18
C LEU A 43 -9.70 1.09 13.62
N PHE A 44 -9.72 1.70 14.81
CA PHE A 44 -10.93 2.24 15.42
C PHE A 44 -11.00 3.78 15.38
N ARG A 45 -10.30 4.41 14.44
CA ARG A 45 -10.42 5.86 14.26
C ARG A 45 -11.83 6.23 13.82
N LYS A 46 -12.33 7.37 14.31
CA LYS A 46 -13.58 7.94 13.82
C LYS A 46 -13.36 8.51 12.42
N VAL A 47 -14.26 8.17 11.50
CA VAL A 47 -14.29 8.70 10.14
C VAL A 47 -15.55 9.57 10.00
N PRO A 48 -15.54 10.64 9.18
CA PRO A 48 -16.74 11.43 8.93
C PRO A 48 -17.92 10.55 8.48
N SER A 49 -19.12 10.85 8.96
CA SER A 49 -20.33 10.02 8.69
C SER A 49 -20.87 10.22 7.27
N ASP A 50 -20.43 11.26 6.58
CA ASP A 50 -20.86 11.71 5.27
C ASP A 50 -19.92 11.27 4.13
N ILE A 51 -18.99 10.35 4.41
CA ILE A 51 -18.13 9.74 3.38
C ILE A 51 -18.93 8.91 2.38
N ASN A 52 -18.36 8.72 1.20
CA ASN A 52 -18.92 7.90 0.13
C ASN A 52 -17.90 6.88 -0.40
N TRP A 53 -18.31 6.07 -1.37
CA TRP A 53 -17.47 5.04 -1.97
C TRP A 53 -16.15 5.54 -2.57
N PHE A 54 -16.05 6.80 -3.02
CA PHE A 54 -14.78 7.33 -3.54
C PHE A 54 -13.66 7.41 -2.48
N HIS A 55 -14.00 7.31 -1.18
CA HIS A 55 -13.02 7.26 -0.11
C HIS A 55 -12.33 5.89 0.01
N THR A 56 -12.88 4.85 -0.61
CA THR A 56 -12.26 3.51 -0.63
C THR A 56 -11.18 3.36 -1.71
N LEU A 57 -11.06 4.33 -2.64
CA LEU A 57 -10.08 4.28 -3.73
C LEU A 57 -8.64 4.15 -3.23
N GLY A 58 -8.29 4.82 -2.12
CA GLY A 58 -6.96 4.69 -1.52
C GLY A 58 -6.69 3.28 -1.00
N SER A 59 -7.63 2.69 -0.27
CA SER A 59 -7.52 1.29 0.19
C SER A 59 -7.55 0.29 -0.97
N ALA A 60 -8.36 0.52 -2.00
CA ALA A 60 -8.39 -0.33 -3.18
C ALA A 60 -7.05 -0.30 -3.94
N THR A 61 -6.44 0.88 -4.06
CA THR A 61 -5.10 1.05 -4.63
C THR A 61 -4.05 0.28 -3.83
N LEU A 62 -4.09 0.37 -2.50
CA LEU A 62 -3.20 -0.40 -1.61
C LEU A 62 -3.40 -1.91 -1.77
N THR A 63 -4.65 -2.38 -1.83
CA THR A 63 -4.96 -3.79 -2.07
C THR A 63 -4.41 -4.26 -3.41
N ALA A 64 -4.58 -3.47 -4.48
CA ALA A 64 -4.02 -3.80 -5.79
C ALA A 64 -2.48 -3.90 -5.73
N PHE A 65 -1.80 -2.97 -5.03
CA PHE A 65 -0.36 -3.06 -4.81
C PHE A 65 0.05 -4.33 -4.04
N ILE A 66 -0.67 -4.69 -2.98
CA ILE A 66 -0.40 -5.93 -2.23
C ILE A 66 -0.56 -7.16 -3.14
N VAL A 67 -1.60 -7.19 -3.97
CA VAL A 67 -1.77 -8.26 -4.97
C VAL A 67 -0.59 -8.29 -5.94
N GLN A 68 -0.12 -7.14 -6.43
CA GLN A 68 1.06 -7.08 -7.31
C GLN A 68 2.32 -7.60 -6.60
N ALA A 69 2.59 -7.17 -5.37
CA ALA A 69 3.76 -7.62 -4.61
C ALA A 69 3.73 -9.15 -4.36
N VAL A 70 2.60 -9.68 -3.92
CA VAL A 70 2.46 -11.13 -3.64
C VAL A 70 2.58 -11.95 -4.93
N THR A 71 1.87 -11.56 -5.98
CA THR A 71 1.93 -12.28 -7.27
C THR A 71 3.32 -12.16 -7.92
N GLY A 72 3.97 -11.00 -7.82
CA GLY A 72 5.32 -10.77 -8.30
C GLY A 72 6.35 -11.67 -7.61
N VAL A 73 6.29 -11.78 -6.28
CA VAL A 73 7.14 -12.71 -5.52
C VAL A 73 6.95 -14.15 -5.96
N ILE A 74 5.70 -14.58 -6.18
CA ILE A 74 5.42 -15.94 -6.67
C ILE A 74 5.99 -16.15 -8.07
N LEU A 75 5.80 -15.20 -9.00
CA LEU A 75 6.32 -15.29 -10.37
C LEU A 75 7.85 -15.31 -10.39
N ALA A 76 8.50 -14.55 -9.51
CA ALA A 76 9.95 -14.51 -9.38
C ALA A 76 10.57 -15.86 -8.98
N MET A 77 9.81 -16.77 -8.36
CA MET A 77 10.29 -18.13 -8.05
C MET A 77 10.44 -19.02 -9.29
N TYR A 78 9.81 -18.65 -10.42
CA TYR A 78 9.82 -19.43 -11.66
C TYR A 78 10.50 -18.70 -12.83
N TYR A 79 10.53 -17.36 -12.78
CA TYR A 79 11.07 -16.52 -13.84
C TYR A 79 12.60 -16.59 -13.93
N LYS A 80 13.14 -16.60 -15.15
CA LYS A 80 14.59 -16.62 -15.41
C LYS A 80 15.01 -15.33 -16.14
N PRO A 81 15.72 -14.39 -15.49
CA PRO A 81 16.08 -13.09 -16.07
C PRO A 81 17.29 -13.19 -17.03
N HIS A 82 17.19 -14.00 -18.08
CA HIS A 82 18.21 -14.12 -19.13
C HIS A 82 17.56 -14.12 -20.51
N PRO A 83 18.08 -13.38 -21.52
CA PRO A 83 17.46 -13.27 -22.85
C PRO A 83 17.06 -14.62 -23.46
N ASP A 84 17.92 -15.63 -23.36
CA ASP A 84 17.69 -16.97 -23.91
C ASP A 84 16.58 -17.77 -23.20
N THR A 85 16.20 -17.40 -21.98
CA THR A 85 15.29 -18.21 -21.14
C THR A 85 14.10 -17.43 -20.56
N ALA A 86 14.10 -16.11 -20.63
CA ALA A 86 13.06 -15.26 -20.07
C ALA A 86 11.69 -15.55 -20.67
N TYR A 87 11.60 -15.52 -22.01
CA TYR A 87 10.35 -15.79 -22.72
C TYR A 87 9.83 -17.20 -22.44
N GLU A 88 10.70 -18.22 -22.52
CA GLU A 88 10.32 -19.61 -22.25
C GLU A 88 9.90 -19.82 -20.79
N SER A 89 10.51 -19.14 -19.82
CA SER A 89 10.08 -19.20 -18.42
C SER A 89 8.66 -18.65 -18.23
N ILE A 90 8.29 -17.57 -18.94
CA ILE A 90 6.94 -17.03 -18.94
C ILE A 90 5.95 -17.97 -19.64
N ARG A 91 6.38 -18.63 -20.73
CA ARG A 91 5.59 -19.64 -21.43
C ARG A 91 5.27 -20.83 -20.51
N TYR A 92 6.27 -21.31 -19.77
CA TYR A 92 6.11 -22.36 -18.75
C TYR A 92 5.14 -21.93 -17.65
N ILE A 93 5.33 -20.74 -17.06
CA ILE A 93 4.41 -20.19 -16.04
C ILE A 93 2.98 -20.15 -16.55
N THR A 94 2.78 -19.76 -17.82
CA THR A 94 1.44 -19.61 -18.39
C THR A 94 0.78 -20.96 -18.67
N ASN A 95 1.52 -21.93 -19.21
CA ASN A 95 0.92 -23.12 -19.82
C ASN A 95 1.09 -24.40 -19.00
N GLU A 96 2.11 -24.47 -18.13
CA GLU A 96 2.53 -25.72 -17.48
C GLU A 96 2.49 -25.63 -15.95
N ALA A 97 2.81 -24.48 -15.36
CA ALA A 97 2.75 -24.31 -13.91
C ALA A 97 1.32 -24.36 -13.37
N THR A 98 1.09 -25.11 -12.29
CA THR A 98 -0.20 -25.20 -11.61
C THR A 98 -0.69 -23.81 -11.20
N LEU A 99 -1.84 -23.39 -11.74
CA LEU A 99 -2.42 -22.05 -11.56
C LEU A 99 -1.50 -20.88 -11.99
N GLY A 100 -0.43 -21.13 -12.74
CA GLY A 100 0.51 -20.08 -13.14
C GLY A 100 -0.12 -19.06 -14.08
N TRP A 101 -1.04 -19.47 -14.97
CA TRP A 101 -1.87 -18.57 -15.78
C TRP A 101 -2.68 -17.58 -14.93
N LEU A 102 -3.19 -18.03 -13.78
CA LEU A 102 -4.01 -17.21 -12.88
C LEU A 102 -3.14 -16.20 -12.16
N VAL A 103 -2.01 -16.63 -11.59
CA VAL A 103 -1.06 -15.71 -10.91
C VAL A 103 -0.51 -14.68 -11.88
N ARG A 104 -0.08 -15.11 -13.07
CA ARG A 104 0.38 -14.20 -14.13
C ARG A 104 -0.73 -13.27 -14.61
N GLY A 105 -1.97 -13.78 -14.74
CA GLY A 105 -3.14 -12.99 -15.09
C GLY A 105 -3.45 -11.91 -14.05
N MET A 106 -3.46 -12.27 -12.76
CA MET A 106 -3.64 -11.33 -11.65
C MET A 106 -2.54 -10.27 -11.62
N HIS A 107 -1.30 -10.64 -11.89
CA HIS A 107 -0.20 -9.67 -11.98
C HIS A 107 -0.40 -8.71 -13.15
N ARG A 108 -0.54 -9.24 -14.37
CA ARG A 108 -0.71 -8.42 -15.59
C ARG A 108 -1.94 -7.52 -15.56
N TRP A 109 -3.12 -8.05 -15.26
CA TRP A 109 -4.35 -7.26 -15.23
C TRP A 109 -4.45 -6.40 -13.97
N GLY A 110 -3.92 -6.89 -12.85
CA GLY A 110 -3.87 -6.14 -11.61
C GLY A 110 -2.97 -4.91 -11.72
N ALA A 111 -1.91 -4.93 -12.52
CA ALA A 111 -1.10 -3.74 -12.82
C ALA A 111 -1.94 -2.64 -13.49
N SER A 112 -2.76 -2.99 -14.48
CA SER A 112 -3.69 -2.03 -15.11
C SER A 112 -4.71 -1.48 -14.12
N VAL A 113 -5.30 -2.35 -13.28
CA VAL A 113 -6.23 -1.93 -12.23
C VAL A 113 -5.55 -1.00 -11.22
N PHE A 114 -4.32 -1.30 -10.82
CA PHE A 114 -3.53 -0.49 -9.91
C PHE A 114 -3.32 0.93 -10.44
N ILE A 115 -2.89 1.08 -11.70
CA ILE A 115 -2.70 2.39 -12.34
C ILE A 115 -4.03 3.15 -12.45
N ILE A 116 -5.11 2.50 -12.90
CA ILE A 116 -6.44 3.13 -12.98
C ILE A 116 -6.88 3.64 -11.60
N LEU A 117 -6.71 2.82 -10.55
CA LEU A 117 -7.08 3.20 -9.19
C LEU A 117 -6.26 4.37 -8.66
N ILE A 118 -4.95 4.44 -8.95
CA ILE A 118 -4.12 5.61 -8.61
C ILE A 118 -4.70 6.88 -9.23
N PHE A 119 -4.99 6.87 -10.53
CA PHE A 119 -5.55 8.03 -11.21
C PHE A 119 -6.91 8.45 -10.63
N LEU A 120 -7.81 7.50 -10.39
CA LEU A 120 -9.10 7.77 -9.76
C LEU A 120 -8.94 8.32 -8.34
N HIS A 121 -8.01 7.75 -7.56
CA HIS A 121 -7.72 8.21 -6.21
C HIS A 121 -7.19 9.64 -6.21
N MET A 122 -6.23 9.95 -7.10
CA MET A 122 -5.65 11.28 -7.26
C MET A 122 -6.70 12.29 -7.73
N ALA A 123 -7.54 11.93 -8.69
CA ALA A 123 -8.65 12.75 -9.15
C ALA A 123 -9.62 13.09 -8.00
N ARG A 124 -10.00 12.10 -7.18
CA ARG A 124 -10.81 12.34 -5.99
C ARG A 124 -10.14 13.31 -5.03
N VAL A 125 -8.86 13.14 -4.72
CA VAL A 125 -8.14 13.99 -3.77
C VAL A 125 -8.09 15.44 -4.28
N PHE A 126 -7.87 15.63 -5.58
CA PHE A 126 -7.88 16.93 -6.22
C PHE A 126 -9.26 17.57 -6.21
N LEU A 127 -10.28 16.88 -6.73
CA LEU A 127 -11.66 17.39 -6.83
C LEU A 127 -12.27 17.68 -5.46
N PHE A 128 -11.90 16.92 -4.43
CA PHE A 128 -12.44 17.09 -3.08
C PHE A 128 -11.62 18.09 -2.25
N GLY A 129 -10.56 18.68 -2.82
CA GLY A 129 -9.67 19.60 -2.11
C GLY A 129 -8.95 18.97 -0.92
N ALA A 130 -8.80 17.64 -0.91
CA ALA A 130 -8.28 16.89 0.24
C ALA A 130 -6.76 17.11 0.45
N TYR A 131 -6.06 17.67 -0.54
CA TYR A 131 -4.65 18.06 -0.48
C TYR A 131 -4.40 19.37 0.28
N LYS A 132 -5.43 20.19 0.54
CA LYS A 132 -5.31 21.48 1.22
C LYS A 132 -4.85 21.29 2.68
N TYR A 133 -4.42 22.39 3.30
CA TYR A 133 -4.00 22.45 4.70
C TYR A 133 -4.87 21.57 5.62
N PRO A 134 -4.28 20.73 6.49
CA PRO A 134 -2.84 20.54 6.77
C PRO A 134 -2.22 19.32 6.02
N ARG A 135 -2.75 18.92 4.85
CA ARG A 135 -2.43 17.65 4.16
C ARG A 135 -1.53 17.80 2.93
N GLU A 136 -0.84 18.93 2.76
CA GLU A 136 0.02 19.22 1.63
C GLU A 136 1.15 18.19 1.50
N LEU A 137 1.79 17.84 2.63
CA LEU A 137 2.85 16.83 2.63
C LEU A 137 2.32 15.46 2.19
N ASN A 138 1.11 15.09 2.60
CA ASN A 138 0.51 13.83 2.19
C ASN A 138 0.25 13.80 0.67
N TRP A 139 -0.16 14.95 0.11
CA TRP A 139 -0.31 15.11 -1.34
C TRP A 139 1.01 15.00 -2.08
N ILE A 140 2.08 15.65 -1.62
CA ILE A 140 3.41 15.56 -2.24
C ILE A 140 3.88 14.10 -2.27
N VAL A 141 3.73 13.36 -1.17
CA VAL A 141 4.03 11.92 -1.13
C VAL A 141 3.19 11.14 -2.14
N GLY A 142 1.89 11.42 -2.24
CA GLY A 142 1.01 10.81 -3.24
C GLY A 142 1.42 11.10 -4.68
N VAL A 143 1.83 12.34 -4.98
CA VAL A 143 2.33 12.74 -6.30
C VAL A 143 3.63 12.03 -6.63
N MET A 144 4.53 11.79 -5.66
CA MET A 144 5.76 11.00 -5.87
C MET A 144 5.49 9.51 -6.12
N LEU A 145 4.41 8.96 -5.56
CA LEU A 145 4.03 7.55 -5.78
C LEU A 145 3.58 7.28 -7.23
N LEU A 146 2.94 8.24 -7.91
CA LEU A 146 2.48 8.07 -9.29
C LEU A 146 3.62 7.76 -10.28
N PRO A 147 4.70 8.55 -10.41
CA PRO A 147 5.78 8.24 -11.34
C PRO A 147 6.50 6.94 -10.96
N LEU A 148 6.63 6.60 -9.67
CA LEU A 148 7.17 5.31 -9.25
C LEU A 148 6.29 4.13 -9.71
N ALA A 149 4.97 4.25 -9.59
CA ALA A 149 4.03 3.24 -10.08
C ALA A 149 4.08 3.10 -11.60
N MET A 150 4.24 4.21 -12.33
CA MET A 150 4.40 4.20 -13.78
C MET A 150 5.72 3.53 -14.19
N LEU A 151 6.83 3.85 -13.50
CA LEU A 151 8.12 3.20 -13.71
C LEU A 151 8.07 1.71 -13.40
N GLU A 152 7.36 1.33 -12.33
CA GLU A 152 7.17 -0.06 -11.96
C GLU A 152 6.41 -0.85 -13.04
N GLY A 153 5.36 -0.27 -13.61
CA GLY A 153 4.65 -0.87 -14.75
C GLY A 153 5.55 -1.01 -15.99
N PHE A 154 6.39 0.01 -16.26
CA PHE A 154 7.32 -0.02 -17.39
C PHE A 154 8.41 -1.09 -17.22
N THR A 155 9.04 -1.18 -16.04
CA THR A 155 10.10 -2.17 -15.80
C THR A 155 9.57 -3.60 -15.84
N GLY A 156 8.34 -3.84 -15.38
CA GLY A 156 7.68 -5.14 -15.48
C GLY A 156 7.29 -5.53 -16.90
N TYR A 157 6.94 -4.54 -17.74
CA TYR A 157 6.56 -4.76 -19.15
C TYR A 157 7.71 -5.33 -19.99
N LEU A 158 8.96 -5.06 -19.60
CA LEU A 158 10.16 -5.59 -20.26
C LEU A 158 10.36 -7.09 -20.02
N LEU A 159 9.99 -7.60 -18.84
CA LEU A 159 10.39 -8.93 -18.36
C LEU A 159 9.94 -10.12 -19.23
N PRO A 160 8.80 -10.10 -19.94
CA PRO A 160 8.45 -11.17 -20.87
C PRO A 160 9.45 -11.40 -22.00
N TRP A 161 10.23 -10.37 -22.36
CA TRP A 161 11.27 -10.44 -23.39
C TRP A 161 10.75 -10.91 -24.76
N ASP A 162 9.55 -10.47 -25.13
CA ASP A 162 9.00 -10.62 -26.48
C ASP A 162 9.34 -9.39 -27.35
N GLN A 163 8.98 -9.42 -28.65
CA GLN A 163 9.26 -8.31 -29.58
C GLN A 163 8.68 -6.98 -29.10
N THR A 164 7.47 -6.99 -28.56
CA THR A 164 6.80 -5.77 -28.09
C THR A 164 7.54 -5.18 -26.89
N ALA A 165 7.89 -6.02 -25.91
CA ALA A 165 8.65 -5.64 -24.73
C ALA A 165 10.04 -5.10 -25.08
N TYR A 166 10.74 -5.76 -26.01
CA TYR A 166 12.07 -5.36 -26.47
C TYR A 166 12.03 -3.96 -27.09
N TRP A 167 11.16 -3.74 -28.08
CA TRP A 167 11.08 -2.44 -28.76
C TRP A 167 10.52 -1.32 -27.87
N ALA A 168 9.58 -1.62 -26.97
CA ALA A 168 9.14 -0.66 -25.95
C ALA A 168 10.30 -0.22 -25.06
N THR A 169 11.21 -1.15 -24.72
CA THR A 169 12.41 -0.86 -23.94
C THR A 169 13.37 0.05 -24.71
N VAL A 170 13.62 -0.25 -25.98
CA VAL A 170 14.45 0.60 -26.86
C VAL A 170 13.94 2.04 -26.85
N VAL A 171 12.63 2.22 -27.07
CA VAL A 171 12.00 3.55 -27.07
C VAL A 171 12.14 4.22 -25.71
N GLY A 172 11.87 3.52 -24.61
CA GLY A 172 11.96 4.09 -23.26
C GLY A 172 13.38 4.51 -22.86
N ILE A 173 14.40 3.71 -23.19
CA ILE A 173 15.80 4.05 -22.93
C ILE A 173 16.22 5.26 -23.78
N ASN A 174 15.86 5.28 -25.06
CA ASN A 174 16.22 6.38 -25.95
C ASN A 174 15.54 7.69 -25.56
N LEU A 175 14.28 7.63 -25.10
CA LEU A 175 13.57 8.81 -24.59
C LEU A 175 14.29 9.40 -23.37
N ASN A 176 14.70 8.56 -22.41
CA ASN A 176 15.50 9.02 -21.27
C ASN A 176 16.85 9.63 -21.70
N GLY A 177 17.42 9.14 -22.81
CA GLY A 177 18.63 9.68 -23.42
C GLY A 177 18.52 11.12 -23.94
N THR A 178 17.30 11.61 -24.21
CA THR A 178 17.08 12.97 -24.71
C THR A 178 17.21 14.06 -23.65
N GLY A 179 17.21 13.69 -22.36
CA GLY A 179 17.34 14.63 -21.27
C GLY A 179 18.71 15.32 -21.26
N PRO A 180 18.81 16.64 -21.02
CA PRO A 180 20.09 17.31 -20.97
C PRO A 180 20.92 16.84 -19.77
N VAL A 181 22.25 16.83 -19.94
CA VAL A 181 23.26 16.51 -18.91
C VAL A 181 23.22 15.05 -18.41
N VAL A 182 22.12 14.64 -17.77
CA VAL A 182 21.99 13.32 -17.11
C VAL A 182 21.41 12.27 -18.06
N GLY A 183 20.69 12.66 -19.11
CA GLY A 183 20.02 11.73 -20.03
C GLY A 183 20.94 10.71 -20.69
N PRO A 184 22.07 11.12 -21.31
CA PRO A 184 23.00 10.17 -21.94
C PRO A 184 23.57 9.15 -20.96
N PHE A 185 23.95 9.58 -19.76
CA PHE A 185 24.41 8.70 -18.69
C PHE A 185 23.31 7.74 -18.25
N LEU A 186 22.09 8.23 -18.04
CA LEU A 186 20.96 7.41 -17.62
C LEU A 186 20.61 6.36 -18.69
N ALA A 187 20.59 6.72 -19.97
CA ALA A 187 20.34 5.77 -21.05
C ALA A 187 21.42 4.68 -21.13
N GLN A 188 22.70 5.06 -21.00
CA GLN A 188 23.81 4.11 -20.94
C GLN A 188 23.71 3.19 -19.71
N PHE A 189 23.35 3.75 -18.55
CA PHE A 189 23.13 3.00 -17.32
C PHE A 189 21.96 2.03 -17.45
N LEU A 190 20.83 2.45 -18.05
CA LEU A 190 19.68 1.57 -18.21
C LEU A 190 19.96 0.45 -19.23
N ARG A 191 20.69 0.76 -20.31
CA ARG A 191 21.08 -0.23 -21.32
C ARG A 191 22.08 -1.25 -20.76
N GLY A 192 23.10 -0.79 -20.03
CA GLY A 192 24.08 -1.66 -19.39
C GLY A 192 25.15 -2.25 -20.32
N GLY A 193 25.12 -1.97 -21.61
CA GLY A 193 26.13 -2.33 -22.61
C GLY A 193 25.93 -1.51 -23.89
N ASP A 194 26.61 -1.88 -24.97
CA ASP A 194 26.45 -1.20 -26.27
C ASP A 194 25.04 -1.44 -26.85
N GLU A 195 24.50 -2.64 -26.63
CA GLU A 195 23.19 -3.10 -27.08
C GLU A 195 22.29 -3.52 -25.92
N ILE A 196 20.98 -3.65 -26.18
CA ILE A 196 20.03 -4.17 -25.18
C ILE A 196 20.15 -5.69 -25.13
N GLY A 197 20.48 -6.21 -23.96
CA GLY A 197 20.75 -7.64 -23.75
C GLY A 197 20.65 -8.06 -22.30
N THR A 198 21.50 -9.01 -21.89
CA THR A 198 21.46 -9.63 -20.55
C THR A 198 21.59 -8.61 -19.41
N ASP A 199 22.50 -7.65 -19.53
CA ASP A 199 22.71 -6.63 -18.50
C ASP A 199 21.50 -5.70 -18.37
N THR A 200 20.86 -5.33 -19.48
CA THR A 200 19.60 -4.56 -19.48
C THR A 200 18.54 -5.32 -18.71
N LEU A 201 18.32 -6.59 -19.07
CA LEU A 201 17.28 -7.42 -18.48
C LEU A 201 17.49 -7.62 -16.98
N THR A 202 18.73 -7.89 -16.57
CA THR A 202 19.08 -8.10 -15.16
C THR A 202 18.89 -6.83 -14.33
N ARG A 203 19.28 -5.66 -14.86
CA ARG A 203 19.06 -4.37 -14.19
C ARG A 203 17.57 -4.07 -14.03
N PHE A 204 16.79 -4.26 -15.08
CA PHE A 204 15.35 -4.04 -15.04
C PHE A 204 14.64 -5.00 -14.10
N TYR A 205 15.05 -6.27 -14.07
CA TYR A 205 14.55 -7.24 -13.10
C TYR A 205 14.86 -6.81 -11.65
N ALA A 206 16.09 -6.37 -11.36
CA ALA A 206 16.45 -5.86 -10.04
C ALA A 206 15.66 -4.59 -9.67
N MET A 207 15.43 -3.69 -10.63
CA MET A 207 14.61 -2.49 -10.39
C MET A 207 13.16 -2.84 -10.09
N HIS A 208 12.56 -3.73 -10.89
CA HIS A 208 11.16 -4.15 -10.77
C HIS A 208 10.89 -4.99 -9.53
N MET A 209 11.81 -5.88 -9.13
CA MET A 209 11.56 -6.76 -7.98
C MET A 209 11.98 -6.15 -6.64
N LEU A 210 12.96 -5.25 -6.63
CA LEU A 210 13.58 -4.77 -5.39
C LEU A 210 13.48 -3.25 -5.24
N LEU A 211 14.11 -2.49 -6.14
CA LEU A 211 14.31 -1.06 -5.94
C LEU A 211 12.98 -0.28 -5.91
N LEU A 212 12.15 -0.47 -6.93
CA LEU A 212 10.91 0.28 -7.13
C LEU A 212 9.83 -0.17 -6.14
N PRO A 213 9.53 -1.48 -5.94
CA PRO A 213 8.60 -1.89 -4.89
C PRO A 213 9.05 -1.46 -3.50
N GLY A 214 10.35 -1.53 -3.21
CA GLY A 214 10.92 -1.07 -1.94
C GLY A 214 10.67 0.43 -1.69
N ALA A 215 10.95 1.26 -2.71
CA ALA A 215 10.69 2.69 -2.64
C ALA A 215 9.18 3.01 -2.50
N ILE A 216 8.33 2.31 -3.27
CA ILE A 216 6.87 2.43 -3.19
C ILE A 216 6.37 2.04 -1.79
N MET A 217 6.83 0.92 -1.22
CA MET A 217 6.47 0.50 0.14
C MET A 217 6.87 1.53 1.19
N GLY A 218 8.08 2.10 1.10
CA GLY A 218 8.53 3.15 2.01
C GLY A 218 7.65 4.40 1.95
N LEU A 219 7.31 4.86 0.74
CA LEU A 219 6.44 6.01 0.56
C LEU A 219 4.97 5.72 0.92
N ILE A 220 4.45 4.53 0.66
CA ILE A 220 3.13 4.10 1.15
C ILE A 220 3.10 4.13 2.68
N GLY A 221 4.16 3.64 3.35
CA GLY A 221 4.28 3.71 4.80
C GLY A 221 4.19 5.14 5.33
N LEU A 222 4.96 6.06 4.73
CA LEU A 222 4.89 7.49 5.05
C LEU A 222 3.52 8.09 4.75
N HIS A 223 2.91 7.76 3.62
CA HIS A 223 1.61 8.24 3.20
C HIS A 223 0.51 7.80 4.19
N LEU A 224 0.49 6.53 4.56
CA LEU A 224 -0.45 6.00 5.55
C LEU A 224 -0.22 6.62 6.93
N TYR A 225 1.03 6.77 7.36
CA TYR A 225 1.36 7.47 8.61
C TYR A 225 0.75 8.89 8.65
N LEU A 226 0.90 9.67 7.58
CA LEU A 226 0.33 11.01 7.48
C LEU A 226 -1.20 11.00 7.48
N VAL A 227 -1.84 10.06 6.77
CA VAL A 227 -3.30 9.87 6.77
C VAL A 227 -3.82 9.51 8.17
N ILE A 228 -3.06 8.70 8.91
CA ILE A 228 -3.40 8.30 10.29
C ILE A 228 -3.29 9.51 11.22
N ARG A 229 -2.19 10.27 11.11
CA ARG A 229 -1.91 11.42 11.96
C ARG A 229 -2.83 12.62 11.70
N LEU A 230 -3.21 12.87 10.46
CA LEU A 230 -4.00 14.04 10.05
C LEU A 230 -5.50 13.76 9.87
N GLY A 231 -5.89 12.49 9.88
CA GLY A 231 -7.27 12.07 9.62
C GLY A 231 -7.70 12.22 8.15
N VAL A 232 -8.90 11.72 7.84
CA VAL A 232 -9.51 11.83 6.50
C VAL A 232 -10.19 13.17 6.35
N SER A 233 -10.05 13.80 5.19
CA SER A 233 -10.78 15.02 4.89
C SER A 233 -12.28 14.76 4.80
N SER A 234 -13.10 15.63 5.40
CA SER A 234 -14.53 15.67 5.11
C SER A 234 -14.77 15.93 3.61
N PRO A 235 -15.84 15.39 3.02
CA PRO A 235 -16.19 15.68 1.64
C PRO A 235 -16.60 17.15 1.41
N PRO A 236 -16.59 17.65 0.16
CA PRO A 236 -16.93 19.04 -0.16
C PRO A 236 -18.35 19.49 0.22
N TRP A 237 -19.29 18.55 0.31
CA TRP A 237 -20.68 18.80 0.73
C TRP A 237 -20.85 18.76 2.26
N SER A 238 -19.79 18.48 3.02
CA SER A 238 -19.84 18.46 4.46
C SER A 238 -20.08 19.86 5.02
N LYS A 239 -20.94 19.96 6.04
CA LYS A 239 -21.14 21.21 6.79
C LYS A 239 -19.94 21.54 7.68
N ASP A 240 -19.18 20.52 8.07
CA ASP A 240 -17.98 20.67 8.90
C ASP A 240 -16.73 20.69 7.99
N ALA A 241 -15.90 21.71 8.14
CA ALA A 241 -14.64 21.78 7.42
C ALA A 241 -13.72 20.59 7.78
N ALA A 242 -13.04 20.06 6.78
CA ALA A 242 -12.11 18.93 6.91
C ALA A 242 -10.91 19.25 7.83
N GLY A 243 -11.02 18.92 9.12
CA GLY A 243 -9.99 19.21 10.14
C GLY A 243 -10.45 20.14 11.26
N SER A 244 -11.73 20.55 11.31
CA SER A 244 -12.31 21.12 12.52
C SER A 244 -12.21 20.10 13.65
N GLU A 245 -11.72 20.50 14.82
CA GLU A 245 -11.76 19.66 16.02
C GLU A 245 -13.22 19.24 16.27
N ARG A 246 -13.56 18.00 15.92
CA ARG A 246 -14.83 17.43 16.37
C ARG A 246 -14.67 17.22 17.86
N GLU A 247 -15.40 18.00 18.67
CA GLU A 247 -15.55 17.78 20.10
C GLU A 247 -15.69 16.27 20.33
N GLU A 248 -14.72 15.69 21.03
CA GLU A 248 -14.85 14.34 21.54
C GLU A 248 -16.03 14.34 22.50
N ARG A 249 -17.23 14.01 22.01
CA ARG A 249 -18.33 13.65 22.91
C ARG A 249 -17.79 12.53 23.79
N PRO A 250 -17.78 12.67 25.12
CA PRO A 250 -17.24 11.67 26.01
C PRO A 250 -17.99 10.37 25.74
N SER A 251 -17.30 9.38 25.16
CA SER A 251 -17.88 8.05 25.01
C SER A 251 -18.04 7.51 26.42
N GLY A 252 -19.29 7.31 26.87
CA GLY A 252 -19.61 6.71 28.16
C GLY A 252 -19.21 5.23 28.28
N ASP A 253 -18.26 4.75 27.47
CA ASP A 253 -17.75 3.38 27.50
C ASP A 253 -16.48 3.30 28.37
N PRO A 254 -16.47 2.53 29.47
CA PRO A 254 -15.30 2.37 30.35
C PRO A 254 -14.13 1.55 29.78
N GLY A 255 -14.06 1.29 28.48
CA GLY A 255 -13.25 0.21 27.87
C GLY A 255 -11.73 0.40 27.67
N LEU A 256 -10.97 -0.12 28.64
CA LEU A 256 -9.69 -0.88 28.58
C LEU A 256 -8.35 -0.29 28.14
N VAL A 257 -8.23 0.80 27.38
CA VAL A 257 -6.91 1.48 27.22
C VAL A 257 -7.15 2.97 27.03
N ARG A 258 -7.04 3.77 28.10
CA ARG A 258 -7.08 5.23 28.01
C ARG A 258 -5.70 5.77 27.67
N PRO A 259 -5.52 6.57 26.60
CA PRO A 259 -4.39 7.47 26.52
C PRO A 259 -4.49 8.45 27.68
N ARG A 260 -3.48 8.53 28.55
CA ARG A 260 -3.39 9.58 29.56
C ARG A 260 -3.35 10.92 28.83
N ALA A 261 -4.26 11.84 29.14
CA ALA A 261 -4.15 13.22 28.71
C ALA A 261 -2.78 13.74 29.16
N ARG A 262 -1.90 14.09 28.22
CA ARG A 262 -0.68 14.84 28.55
C ARG A 262 -1.12 16.15 29.19
N GLY A 263 -0.50 16.46 30.33
CA GLY A 263 -0.95 17.46 31.27
C GLY A 263 -1.35 18.78 30.60
N ARG A 264 -2.52 19.28 30.99
CA ARG A 264 -2.83 20.70 30.87
C ARG A 264 -1.72 21.44 31.61
N VAL A 265 -0.88 22.16 30.86
CA VAL A 265 -0.09 23.23 31.45
C VAL A 265 -1.12 24.26 31.92
N ALA A 266 -1.17 24.46 33.23
CA ALA A 266 -1.99 25.50 33.83
C ALA A 266 -1.50 26.87 33.30
N LYS A 267 -2.46 27.78 33.11
CA LYS A 267 -2.23 29.17 32.70
C LYS A 267 -1.20 29.88 33.58
#